data_AF-A0A674MGF4-F1
#
_entry.id   AF-A0A674MGF4-F1
#
_cell.length_a   1.000
_cell.length_b   1.000
_cell.length_c   1.000
_cell.angle_alpha   90.00
_cell.angle_beta   90.00
_cell.angle_gamma   90.00
#
_symmetry.space_group_name_H-M   'P 1'
#
loop_
_entity.id
_entity.type
_entity.pdbx_description
1 polymer ?
#
loop_
_entity_poly.entity_id
_entity_poly.type
_entity_poly.pdbx_seq_one_letter_code
_entity_poly.pdbx_strand_id
1 'polypeptide(L)'
;MEKLLQANTSFSLALFRKLSDNDTTANIFYSPFSISSALAMVLLGARGNTAAQMSEVHHSNPAAVDKTSSSNPGYHTGSNLGLFYTQIKLDDRLKTKGLEDDVHVSFSQLLNELHKENAPYALSVANRLYGEQSYQFVEDFLGSTKKHYRAELESVDFRAAAETSRSNINSWVEKQTEGKIKDLLAKGIVTGDTRLVLVNAIYFKGNWDKQFKEKATRDATFHISKVTVVKFSLSAGQVLELPYVGKELSMLIFLPKQIEDSTTGLEKLEKLLTYDNFMEWTRPEMMKEVEVQVGLPRFKMEEKCNMKNILVSMGMVDAFDVAASMSPANDLVLSEVIHKAFVEVNEEGTEAAAATGVVFTLLCAVFPQNFYADHPFLFFIRHNPSRNILFAGRYCSPE
;
A
#
# COMPACT_ATOMS: atom_id res chain seq x y z
N MET A 1 0.69 0.95 -17.51
CA MET A 1 1.34 1.74 -16.43
C MET A 1 0.47 2.86 -15.84
N GLU A 2 0.09 3.92 -16.57
CA GLU A 2 -0.63 5.07 -15.94
C GLU A 2 -2.00 4.70 -15.33
N LYS A 3 -2.77 3.79 -15.97
CA LYS A 3 -3.99 3.22 -15.36
C LYS A 3 -3.71 2.53 -14.02
N LEU A 4 -2.59 1.80 -13.92
CA LEU A 4 -2.18 1.11 -12.69
C LEU A 4 -1.82 2.12 -11.60
N LEU A 5 -1.13 3.22 -11.94
CA LEU A 5 -0.88 4.32 -11.01
C LEU A 5 -2.19 4.90 -10.46
N GLN A 6 -3.17 5.17 -11.32
CA GLN A 6 -4.47 5.71 -10.88
C GLN A 6 -5.22 4.71 -10.00
N ALA A 7 -5.27 3.43 -10.39
CA ALA A 7 -5.94 2.38 -9.65
C ALA A 7 -5.28 2.13 -8.27
N ASN A 8 -3.96 1.88 -8.23
CA ASN A 8 -3.20 1.60 -7.00
C ASN A 8 -3.25 2.78 -6.02
N THR A 9 -3.10 4.02 -6.49
CA THR A 9 -3.21 5.20 -5.62
C THR A 9 -4.66 5.42 -5.13
N SER A 10 -5.68 5.24 -5.98
CA SER A 10 -7.09 5.40 -5.55
C SER A 10 -7.49 4.30 -4.55
N PHE A 11 -7.10 3.05 -4.81
CA PHE A 11 -7.24 1.93 -3.89
C PHE A 11 -6.53 2.20 -2.56
N SER A 12 -5.29 2.71 -2.59
CA SER A 12 -4.55 3.08 -1.39
C SER A 12 -5.32 4.09 -0.53
N LEU A 13 -5.86 5.15 -1.14
CA LEU A 13 -6.56 6.21 -0.41
C LEU A 13 -7.95 5.78 0.08
N ALA A 14 -8.62 4.87 -0.62
CA ALA A 14 -9.85 4.23 -0.14
C ALA A 14 -9.58 3.29 1.04
N LEU A 15 -8.54 2.45 0.95
CA LEU A 15 -8.11 1.54 2.01
C LEU A 15 -7.63 2.30 3.26
N PHE A 16 -6.88 3.39 3.09
CA PHE A 16 -6.43 4.26 4.19
C PHE A 16 -7.60 4.71 5.08
N ARG A 17 -8.69 5.15 4.46
CA ARG A 17 -9.90 5.59 5.16
C ARG A 17 -10.56 4.41 5.86
N LYS A 18 -10.70 3.26 5.21
CA LYS A 18 -11.24 2.04 5.85
C LYS A 18 -10.41 1.47 6.99
N LEU A 19 -9.11 1.75 7.04
CA LEU A 19 -8.27 1.46 8.20
C LEU A 19 -8.48 2.49 9.32
N SER A 20 -8.67 3.77 8.96
CA SER A 20 -8.92 4.87 9.90
C SER A 20 -10.34 4.91 10.49
N ASP A 21 -11.34 4.29 9.84
CA ASP A 21 -12.74 4.21 10.29
C ASP A 21 -12.89 3.65 11.72
N ASN A 22 -11.95 2.84 12.20
CA ASN A 22 -11.99 2.20 13.53
C ASN A 22 -11.26 3.00 14.63
N ASP A 23 -10.17 3.68 14.27
CA ASP A 23 -9.31 4.45 15.18
C ASP A 23 -8.54 5.51 14.39
N THR A 24 -8.72 6.78 14.74
CA THR A 24 -8.02 7.94 14.11
C THR A 24 -6.72 8.31 14.81
N THR A 25 -6.42 7.70 15.96
CA THR A 25 -5.22 7.92 16.79
C THR A 25 -4.18 6.82 16.65
N ALA A 26 -4.58 5.61 16.25
CA ALA A 26 -3.67 4.51 16.00
C ALA A 26 -2.68 4.78 14.85
N ASN A 27 -1.50 4.17 14.96
CA ASN A 27 -0.59 3.97 13.84
C ASN A 27 -1.27 3.14 12.73
N ILE A 28 -0.89 3.39 11.47
CA ILE A 28 -1.33 2.61 10.31
C ILE A 28 -0.12 2.41 9.40
N PHE A 29 0.12 1.20 8.91
CA PHE A 29 1.11 0.92 7.88
C PHE A 29 0.68 -0.27 7.01
N TYR A 30 0.80 -0.13 5.69
CA TYR A 30 0.47 -1.18 4.73
C TYR A 30 1.11 -0.92 3.36
N SER A 31 1.11 -1.94 2.50
CA SER A 31 1.49 -1.81 1.09
C SER A 31 0.25 -1.87 0.19
N PRO A 32 -0.24 -0.74 -0.35
CA PRO A 32 -1.32 -0.76 -1.33
C PRO A 32 -0.91 -1.56 -2.57
N PHE A 33 0.32 -1.36 -3.07
CA PHE A 33 0.86 -2.07 -4.21
C PHE A 33 0.83 -3.59 -4.02
N SER A 34 1.29 -4.08 -2.86
CA SER A 34 1.32 -5.52 -2.62
C SER A 34 -0.09 -6.10 -2.56
N ILE A 35 -0.99 -5.50 -1.75
CA ILE A 35 -2.38 -5.95 -1.61
C ILE A 35 -3.10 -5.91 -2.97
N SER A 36 -2.98 -4.80 -3.69
CA SER A 36 -3.59 -4.58 -5.02
C SER A 36 -3.09 -5.62 -6.04
N SER A 37 -1.78 -5.91 -6.07
CA SER A 37 -1.22 -6.97 -6.92
C SER A 37 -1.75 -8.36 -6.56
N ALA A 38 -1.92 -8.64 -5.26
CA ALA A 38 -2.34 -9.94 -4.75
C ALA A 38 -3.84 -10.21 -4.96
N LEU A 39 -4.68 -9.18 -4.86
CA LEU A 39 -6.09 -9.25 -5.26
C LEU A 39 -6.22 -9.41 -6.78
N ALA A 40 -5.37 -8.75 -7.56
CA ALA A 40 -5.30 -8.94 -9.01
C ALA A 40 -4.82 -10.35 -9.41
N MET A 41 -4.08 -11.08 -8.57
CA MET A 41 -3.82 -12.52 -8.79
C MET A 41 -5.09 -13.36 -8.67
N VAL A 42 -5.94 -13.10 -7.66
CA VAL A 42 -7.20 -13.83 -7.48
C VAL A 42 -8.20 -13.50 -8.59
N LEU A 43 -8.20 -12.26 -9.10
CA LEU A 43 -9.04 -11.82 -10.21
C LEU A 43 -8.84 -12.67 -11.50
N LEU A 44 -7.63 -13.23 -11.73
CA LEU A 44 -7.38 -14.16 -12.84
C LEU A 44 -8.30 -15.40 -12.79
N GLY A 45 -8.66 -15.85 -11.59
CA GLY A 45 -9.54 -17.01 -11.34
C GLY A 45 -11.03 -16.64 -11.18
N ALA A 46 -11.32 -15.45 -10.65
CA ALA A 46 -12.70 -14.98 -10.43
C ALA A 46 -13.49 -14.83 -11.73
N ARG A 47 -14.81 -15.03 -11.69
CA ARG A 47 -15.73 -14.89 -12.84
C ARG A 47 -17.01 -14.16 -12.40
N GLY A 48 -17.85 -13.76 -13.35
CA GLY A 48 -19.18 -13.18 -13.07
C GLY A 48 -19.15 -11.97 -12.13
N ASN A 49 -20.09 -11.94 -11.19
CA ASN A 49 -20.23 -10.85 -10.22
C ASN A 49 -19.03 -10.72 -9.29
N THR A 50 -18.41 -11.84 -8.90
CA THR A 50 -17.16 -11.91 -8.13
C THR A 50 -16.03 -11.14 -8.82
N ALA A 51 -15.83 -11.35 -10.12
CA ALA A 51 -14.83 -10.60 -10.90
C ALA A 51 -15.18 -9.10 -11.02
N ALA A 52 -16.46 -8.77 -11.18
CA ALA A 52 -16.92 -7.39 -11.27
C ALA A 52 -16.65 -6.60 -9.97
N GLN A 53 -17.07 -7.14 -8.81
CA GLN A 53 -16.79 -6.54 -7.50
C GLN A 53 -15.29 -6.39 -7.23
N MET A 54 -14.49 -7.41 -7.55
CA MET A 54 -13.04 -7.35 -7.36
C MET A 54 -12.38 -6.27 -8.22
N SER A 55 -12.85 -6.11 -9.46
CA SER A 55 -12.40 -5.04 -10.36
C SER A 55 -12.86 -3.66 -9.87
N GLU A 56 -14.08 -3.51 -9.38
CA GLU A 56 -14.59 -2.25 -8.83
C GLU A 56 -13.79 -1.81 -7.59
N VAL A 57 -13.55 -2.71 -6.63
CA VAL A 57 -12.71 -2.41 -5.46
C VAL A 57 -11.30 -1.99 -5.87
N HIS A 58 -10.70 -2.65 -6.86
CA HIS A 58 -9.38 -2.31 -7.40
C HIS A 58 -9.34 -0.93 -8.11
N HIS A 59 -10.48 -0.45 -8.62
CA HIS A 59 -10.59 0.86 -9.29
C HIS A 59 -11.35 1.90 -8.46
N SER A 60 -11.54 1.65 -7.15
CA SER A 60 -12.38 2.44 -6.23
C SER A 60 -12.24 3.96 -6.41
N ASN A 61 -13.22 4.60 -7.01
CA ASN A 61 -13.30 6.06 -7.06
C ASN A 61 -13.83 6.57 -5.70
N PRO A 62 -13.11 7.48 -5.01
CA PRO A 62 -13.54 8.06 -3.73
C PRO A 62 -15.00 8.53 -3.65
N ALA A 63 -15.60 8.97 -4.76
CA ALA A 63 -16.97 9.51 -4.79
C ALA A 63 -18.11 8.45 -4.80
N ALA A 64 -17.79 7.15 -4.82
CA ALA A 64 -18.79 6.09 -4.86
C ALA A 64 -19.39 5.73 -3.48
N VAL A 65 -18.62 5.91 -2.40
CA VAL A 65 -18.88 5.30 -1.08
C VAL A 65 -19.98 6.01 -0.28
N ASP A 66 -20.16 7.33 -0.44
CA ASP A 66 -21.06 8.15 0.40
C ASP A 66 -22.57 8.08 0.06
N LYS A 67 -22.99 7.27 -0.92
CA LYS A 67 -24.39 7.30 -1.44
C LYS A 67 -25.45 6.59 -0.57
N THR A 68 -25.14 6.28 0.67
CA THR A 68 -26.04 5.56 1.61
C THR A 68 -26.51 6.39 2.80
N SER A 69 -26.56 7.73 2.69
CA SER A 69 -27.29 8.57 3.64
C SER A 69 -27.98 9.79 3.02
N SER A 70 -29.06 10.23 3.69
CA SER A 70 -29.95 11.35 3.35
C SER A 70 -30.81 11.20 2.08
N SER A 71 -32.13 11.23 2.26
CA SER A 71 -33.14 11.32 1.20
C SER A 71 -34.07 12.51 1.46
N ASN A 72 -34.02 13.54 0.61
CA ASN A 72 -35.13 14.48 0.38
C ASN A 72 -34.90 15.32 -0.90
N PRO A 73 -35.93 15.61 -1.71
CA PRO A 73 -35.80 16.35 -2.98
C PRO A 73 -36.06 17.87 -2.82
N GLY A 74 -35.41 18.72 -3.64
CA GLY A 74 -35.52 20.18 -3.48
C GLY A 74 -34.98 21.10 -4.59
N TYR A 75 -35.40 20.91 -5.85
CA TYR A 75 -35.33 21.88 -6.97
C TYR A 75 -33.94 22.39 -7.46
N HIS A 76 -33.96 23.08 -8.62
CA HIS A 76 -32.79 23.30 -9.49
C HIS A 76 -32.24 24.73 -9.49
N THR A 77 -30.92 24.88 -9.63
CA THR A 77 -30.17 25.68 -10.66
C THR A 77 -28.68 25.69 -10.28
N GLY A 78 -27.70 25.64 -11.18
CA GLY A 78 -27.76 25.41 -12.63
C GLY A 78 -26.44 25.78 -13.32
N SER A 79 -25.57 24.80 -13.59
CA SER A 79 -24.34 24.98 -14.38
C SER A 79 -23.96 23.70 -15.15
N ASN A 80 -23.42 23.85 -16.35
CA ASN A 80 -23.14 22.73 -17.24
C ASN A 80 -21.78 22.08 -16.95
N LEU A 81 -21.80 20.84 -16.49
CA LEU A 81 -20.77 19.85 -16.84
C LEU A 81 -21.47 18.52 -17.13
N GLY A 82 -21.47 18.11 -18.41
CA GLY A 82 -22.20 16.93 -18.87
C GLY A 82 -21.61 15.65 -18.30
N LEU A 83 -22.31 15.02 -17.35
CA LEU A 83 -21.92 13.75 -16.76
C LEU A 83 -22.02 12.63 -17.81
N PHE A 84 -20.88 12.23 -18.35
CA PHE A 84 -20.73 11.03 -19.20
C PHE A 84 -20.89 9.76 -18.36
N TYR A 85 -22.11 9.49 -17.91
CA TYR A 85 -22.51 8.17 -17.44
C TYR A 85 -22.65 7.23 -18.64
N THR A 86 -21.55 6.65 -19.10
CA THR A 86 -21.58 5.44 -19.91
C THR A 86 -22.10 4.30 -19.05
N GLN A 87 -23.43 4.18 -19.00
CA GLN A 87 -24.14 3.14 -18.27
C GLN A 87 -23.95 1.81 -19.01
N ILE A 88 -22.83 1.13 -18.73
CA ILE A 88 -22.50 -0.17 -19.32
C ILE A 88 -23.53 -1.19 -18.81
N LYS A 89 -24.57 -1.42 -19.62
CA LYS A 89 -25.23 -2.73 -19.64
C LYS A 89 -24.17 -3.75 -20.03
N LEU A 90 -23.91 -4.70 -19.14
CA LEU A 90 -22.95 -5.77 -19.39
C LEU A 90 -23.60 -6.79 -20.33
N ASP A 91 -23.65 -6.48 -21.63
CA ASP A 91 -24.11 -7.42 -22.65
C ASP A 91 -23.17 -8.63 -22.68
N ASP A 92 -23.74 -9.80 -22.40
CA ASP A 92 -23.11 -11.11 -22.15
C ASP A 92 -22.40 -11.75 -23.38
N ARG A 93 -21.88 -10.92 -24.29
CA ARG A 93 -21.27 -11.31 -25.57
C ARG A 93 -20.04 -10.51 -25.98
N LEU A 94 -19.66 -9.45 -25.26
CA LEU A 94 -18.40 -8.73 -25.48
C LEU A 94 -17.29 -9.27 -24.58
N LYS A 95 -16.37 -10.04 -25.16
CA LYS A 95 -15.24 -10.69 -24.47
C LYS A 95 -14.34 -9.65 -23.79
N THR A 96 -14.14 -9.80 -22.49
CA THR A 96 -13.31 -8.94 -21.60
C THR A 96 -11.81 -8.90 -21.93
N LYS A 97 -11.36 -9.76 -22.85
CA LYS A 97 -9.96 -9.98 -23.32
C LYS A 97 -9.13 -8.75 -23.72
N GLY A 98 -9.71 -7.54 -23.78
CA GLY A 98 -8.99 -6.30 -24.08
C GLY A 98 -8.64 -5.43 -22.86
N LEU A 99 -9.24 -5.67 -21.69
CA LEU A 99 -9.01 -4.87 -20.47
C LEU A 99 -8.26 -5.65 -19.39
N GLU A 100 -8.55 -6.94 -19.21
CA GLU A 100 -7.92 -7.79 -18.19
C GLU A 100 -6.41 -7.97 -18.47
N ASP A 101 -6.01 -8.17 -19.73
CA ASP A 101 -4.61 -8.30 -20.12
C ASP A 101 -3.75 -7.06 -19.74
N ASP A 102 -4.31 -5.85 -19.70
CA ASP A 102 -3.57 -4.60 -19.44
C ASP A 102 -3.15 -4.44 -17.97
N VAL A 103 -4.01 -4.85 -17.01
CA VAL A 103 -3.69 -4.72 -15.58
C VAL A 103 -2.64 -5.73 -15.15
N HIS A 104 -2.76 -7.00 -15.57
CA HIS A 104 -1.78 -8.04 -15.24
C HIS A 104 -0.43 -7.80 -15.95
N VAL A 105 -0.41 -7.23 -17.16
CA VAL A 105 0.83 -6.78 -17.82
C VAL A 105 1.42 -5.58 -17.08
N SER A 106 0.62 -4.58 -16.69
CA SER A 106 1.12 -3.41 -15.94
C SER A 106 1.72 -3.80 -14.58
N PHE A 107 1.13 -4.76 -13.85
CA PHE A 107 1.72 -5.29 -12.62
C PHE A 107 3.02 -6.05 -12.89
N SER A 108 3.06 -6.90 -13.92
CA SER A 108 4.26 -7.65 -14.29
C SER A 108 5.42 -6.72 -14.65
N GLN A 109 5.15 -5.65 -15.40
CA GLN A 109 6.12 -4.59 -15.69
C GLN A 109 6.65 -3.94 -14.39
N LEU A 110 5.76 -3.50 -13.49
CA LEU A 110 6.17 -2.86 -12.23
C LEU A 110 6.93 -3.82 -11.30
N LEU A 111 6.52 -5.09 -11.21
CA LEU A 111 7.23 -6.12 -10.45
C LEU A 111 8.59 -6.48 -11.06
N ASN A 112 8.77 -6.37 -12.37
CA ASN A 112 10.08 -6.55 -13.01
C ASN A 112 11.00 -5.33 -12.77
N GLU A 113 10.45 -4.12 -12.81
CA GLU A 113 11.21 -2.89 -12.52
C GLU A 113 11.69 -2.79 -11.07
N LEU A 114 10.90 -3.28 -10.11
CA LEU A 114 11.21 -3.26 -8.68
C LEU A 114 12.12 -4.41 -8.21
N HIS A 115 12.25 -5.48 -9.01
CA HIS A 115 13.12 -6.63 -8.72
C HIS A 115 14.28 -6.73 -9.72
N LYS A 116 14.91 -5.60 -10.05
CA LYS A 116 16.17 -5.54 -10.80
C LYS A 116 17.32 -6.01 -9.90
N GLU A 117 18.21 -6.86 -10.41
CA GLU A 117 19.35 -7.41 -9.65
C GLU A 117 20.36 -6.33 -9.20
N ASN A 118 20.36 -5.17 -9.85
CA ASN A 118 21.22 -4.03 -9.56
C ASN A 118 20.50 -2.87 -8.84
N ALA A 119 19.32 -3.11 -8.26
CA ALA A 119 18.60 -2.11 -7.48
C ALA A 119 19.42 -1.67 -6.23
N PRO A 120 19.51 -0.37 -5.90
CA PRO A 120 20.20 0.13 -4.71
C PRO A 120 19.39 -0.02 -3.40
N TYR A 121 18.42 -0.93 -3.40
CA TYR A 121 17.50 -1.22 -2.31
C TYR A 121 17.10 -2.71 -2.33
N ALA A 122 16.73 -3.24 -1.17
CA ALA A 122 16.13 -4.56 -1.03
C ALA A 122 14.61 -4.40 -0.87
N LEU A 123 13.84 -4.95 -1.81
CA LEU A 123 12.39 -5.09 -1.71
C LEU A 123 12.06 -6.58 -1.80
N SER A 124 11.40 -7.12 -0.78
CA SER A 124 10.91 -8.50 -0.77
C SER A 124 9.39 -8.52 -0.73
N VAL A 125 8.78 -9.10 -1.76
CA VAL A 125 7.33 -9.20 -1.96
C VAL A 125 6.90 -10.66 -1.87
N ALA A 126 6.57 -11.12 -0.67
CA ALA A 126 6.16 -12.49 -0.37
C ALA A 126 4.65 -12.69 -0.59
N ASN A 127 4.26 -12.70 -1.87
CA ASN A 127 2.86 -12.87 -2.30
C ASN A 127 2.62 -14.29 -2.81
N ARG A 128 1.70 -15.03 -2.18
CA ARG A 128 1.40 -16.43 -2.53
C ARG A 128 -0.04 -16.80 -2.22
N LEU A 129 -0.61 -17.66 -3.06
CA LEU A 129 -1.87 -18.34 -2.80
C LEU A 129 -1.59 -19.73 -2.22
N TYR A 130 -2.31 -20.09 -1.18
CA TYR A 130 -2.28 -21.40 -0.55
C TYR A 130 -3.64 -22.07 -0.72
N GLY A 131 -3.71 -23.11 -1.57
CA GLY A 131 -4.93 -23.83 -1.90
C GLY A 131 -5.00 -25.17 -1.17
N GLU A 132 -6.20 -25.57 -0.74
CA GLU A 132 -6.46 -26.90 -0.18
C GLU A 132 -6.17 -27.99 -1.23
N GLN A 133 -5.41 -29.01 -0.83
CA GLN A 133 -4.88 -30.06 -1.72
C GLN A 133 -5.93 -30.93 -2.42
N SER A 134 -7.19 -30.90 -1.97
CA SER A 134 -8.28 -31.60 -2.67
C SER A 134 -8.68 -30.96 -4.01
N TYR A 135 -8.19 -29.74 -4.32
CA TYR A 135 -8.55 -29.02 -5.54
C TYR A 135 -7.51 -29.19 -6.65
N GLN A 136 -8.00 -29.42 -7.87
CA GLN A 136 -7.21 -29.29 -9.09
C GLN A 136 -7.38 -27.86 -9.65
N PHE A 137 -6.34 -27.05 -9.52
CA PHE A 137 -6.31 -25.70 -10.06
C PHE A 137 -6.00 -25.72 -11.56
N VAL A 138 -6.60 -24.81 -12.32
CA VAL A 138 -6.50 -24.79 -13.79
C VAL A 138 -5.11 -24.31 -14.23
N GLU A 139 -4.45 -25.03 -15.14
CA GLU A 139 -3.11 -24.72 -15.64
C GLU A 139 -2.98 -23.29 -16.20
N ASP A 140 -3.98 -22.79 -16.94
CA ASP A 140 -3.99 -21.40 -17.45
C ASP A 140 -3.93 -20.35 -16.32
N PHE A 141 -4.52 -20.65 -15.15
CA PHE A 141 -4.46 -19.78 -13.98
C PHE A 141 -3.08 -19.85 -13.31
N LEU A 142 -2.55 -21.06 -13.08
CA LEU A 142 -1.22 -21.28 -12.49
C LEU A 142 -0.10 -20.67 -13.34
N GLY A 143 -0.19 -20.85 -14.67
CA GLY A 143 0.71 -20.22 -15.64
C GLY A 143 0.60 -18.70 -15.61
N SER A 144 -0.62 -18.15 -15.47
CA SER A 144 -0.85 -16.70 -15.40
C SER A 144 -0.31 -16.07 -14.11
N THR A 145 -0.52 -16.66 -12.93
CA THR A 145 0.05 -16.12 -11.67
C THR A 145 1.58 -16.16 -11.71
N LYS A 146 2.17 -17.26 -12.18
CA LYS A 146 3.62 -17.42 -12.29
C LYS A 146 4.23 -16.43 -13.30
N LYS A 147 3.61 -16.27 -14.48
CA LYS A 147 4.03 -15.34 -15.54
C LYS A 147 3.95 -13.87 -15.11
N HIS A 148 2.82 -13.45 -14.54
CA HIS A 148 2.56 -12.04 -14.30
C HIS A 148 3.07 -11.54 -12.94
N TYR A 149 3.06 -12.40 -11.92
CA TYR A 149 3.32 -12.00 -10.53
C TYR A 149 4.55 -12.69 -9.90
N ARG A 150 5.24 -13.57 -10.64
CA ARG A 150 6.29 -14.48 -10.13
C ARG A 150 5.78 -15.40 -9.00
N ALA A 151 4.46 -15.53 -8.85
CA ALA A 151 3.82 -16.20 -7.74
C ALA A 151 3.24 -17.56 -8.16
N GLU A 152 3.66 -18.60 -7.46
CA GLU A 152 3.12 -19.95 -7.58
C GLU A 152 2.05 -20.16 -6.50
N LEU A 153 0.94 -20.83 -6.86
CA LEU A 153 0.01 -21.37 -5.88
C LEU A 153 0.64 -22.62 -5.25
N GLU A 154 0.62 -22.70 -3.92
CA GLU A 154 1.12 -23.84 -3.17
C GLU A 154 -0.06 -24.69 -2.65
N SER A 155 0.00 -25.99 -2.91
CA SER A 155 -1.01 -26.97 -2.49
C SER A 155 -0.70 -27.45 -1.08
N VAL A 156 -1.65 -27.33 -0.15
CA VAL A 156 -1.47 -27.64 1.27
C VAL A 156 -2.66 -28.38 1.87
N ASP A 157 -2.42 -29.12 2.93
CA ASP A 157 -3.44 -29.86 3.66
C ASP A 157 -4.00 -29.00 4.81
N PHE A 158 -5.10 -28.30 4.57
CA PHE A 158 -5.87 -27.66 5.64
C PHE A 158 -6.82 -28.66 6.29
N ARG A 159 -7.51 -29.50 5.50
CA ARG A 159 -8.57 -30.42 5.96
C ARG A 159 -8.14 -31.36 7.09
N ALA A 160 -6.94 -31.94 7.01
CA ALA A 160 -6.39 -32.85 8.02
C ALA A 160 -5.17 -32.27 8.77
N ALA A 161 -4.45 -31.29 8.21
CA ALA A 161 -3.20 -30.79 8.77
C ALA A 161 -3.10 -29.25 8.93
N ALA A 162 -4.22 -28.53 9.14
CA ALA A 162 -4.29 -27.07 9.23
C ALA A 162 -3.14 -26.36 9.98
N GLU A 163 -2.77 -26.81 11.19
CA GLU A 163 -1.70 -26.17 11.98
C GLU A 163 -0.28 -26.46 11.42
N THR A 164 -0.06 -27.62 10.79
CA THR A 164 1.18 -27.91 10.04
C THR A 164 1.28 -26.99 8.82
N SER A 165 0.19 -26.87 8.06
CA SER A 165 0.09 -25.95 6.91
C SER A 165 0.28 -24.49 7.34
N ARG A 166 -0.30 -24.07 8.47
CA ARG A 166 -0.05 -22.75 9.09
C ARG A 166 1.43 -22.52 9.39
N SER A 167 2.10 -23.52 9.98
CA SER A 167 3.52 -23.44 10.32
C SER A 167 4.39 -23.31 9.06
N ASN A 168 4.11 -24.12 8.03
CA ASN A 168 4.82 -24.09 6.76
C ASN A 168 4.68 -22.73 6.05
N ILE A 169 3.46 -22.16 6.05
CA ILE A 169 3.19 -20.81 5.55
C ILE A 169 4.03 -19.77 6.30
N ASN A 170 4.02 -19.79 7.64
CA ASN A 170 4.79 -18.84 8.45
C ASN A 170 6.29 -18.95 8.18
N SER A 171 6.85 -20.17 8.11
CA SER A 171 8.27 -20.38 7.81
C SER A 171 8.65 -19.99 6.37
N TRP A 172 7.74 -20.11 5.40
CA TRP A 172 7.97 -19.60 4.05
C TRP A 172 8.02 -18.06 4.04
N VAL A 173 7.06 -17.39 4.68
CA VAL A 173 7.02 -15.92 4.80
C VAL A 173 8.24 -15.37 5.52
N GLU A 174 8.61 -15.99 6.64
CA GLU A 174 9.80 -15.62 7.42
C GLU A 174 11.07 -15.73 6.55
N LYS A 175 11.19 -16.80 5.75
CA LYS A 175 12.32 -16.98 4.82
C LYS A 175 12.34 -15.96 3.69
N GLN A 176 11.19 -15.62 3.08
CA GLN A 176 11.16 -14.58 2.03
C GLN A 176 11.52 -13.19 2.58
N THR A 177 11.15 -12.91 3.84
CA THR A 177 11.30 -11.59 4.46
C THR A 177 12.54 -11.46 5.33
N GLU A 178 13.61 -12.24 5.07
CA GLU A 178 14.89 -12.18 5.80
C GLU A 178 14.76 -12.34 7.34
N GLY A 179 13.74 -13.06 7.81
CA GLY A 179 13.44 -13.23 9.23
C GLY A 179 12.67 -12.07 9.87
N LYS A 180 12.24 -11.06 9.10
CA LYS A 180 11.56 -9.86 9.59
C LYS A 180 10.09 -10.10 9.88
N ILE A 181 9.34 -10.73 8.96
CA ILE A 181 7.91 -10.98 9.15
C ILE A 181 7.71 -12.39 9.68
N LYS A 182 7.65 -12.49 11.01
CA LYS A 182 7.32 -13.73 11.75
C LYS A 182 5.81 -13.83 12.02
N ASP A 183 5.37 -15.06 12.25
CA ASP A 183 4.01 -15.45 12.66
C ASP A 183 2.85 -14.71 11.95
N LEU A 184 2.92 -14.65 10.61
CA LEU A 184 1.89 -14.04 9.78
C LEU A 184 0.50 -14.61 10.09
N LEU A 185 0.36 -15.93 10.06
CA LEU A 185 -0.85 -16.64 10.45
C LEU A 185 -0.78 -17.00 11.94
N ALA A 186 -1.66 -16.38 12.73
CA ALA A 186 -1.86 -16.73 14.13
C ALA A 186 -2.61 -18.07 14.24
N LYS A 187 -2.46 -18.77 15.37
CA LYS A 187 -3.15 -20.05 15.63
C LYS A 187 -4.65 -19.92 15.43
N GLY A 188 -5.27 -20.90 14.77
CA GLY A 188 -6.70 -20.91 14.48
C GLY A 188 -7.20 -19.96 13.37
N ILE A 189 -6.33 -19.17 12.73
CA ILE A 189 -6.69 -18.40 11.52
C ILE A 189 -6.99 -19.32 10.32
N VAL A 190 -6.37 -20.50 10.29
CA VAL A 190 -6.67 -21.56 9.32
C VAL A 190 -7.15 -22.81 10.05
N THR A 191 -8.09 -23.52 9.44
CA THR A 191 -8.86 -24.63 10.01
C THR A 191 -9.14 -25.69 8.95
N GLY A 192 -9.73 -26.83 9.33
CA GLY A 192 -10.18 -27.85 8.37
C GLY A 192 -11.20 -27.35 7.32
N ASP A 193 -11.82 -26.18 7.55
CA ASP A 193 -12.77 -25.55 6.64
C ASP A 193 -12.14 -24.50 5.71
N THR A 194 -10.83 -24.24 5.85
CA THR A 194 -10.08 -23.38 4.92
C THR A 194 -9.97 -24.03 3.53
N ARG A 195 -10.06 -23.21 2.47
CA ARG A 195 -10.04 -23.65 1.06
C ARG A 195 -8.99 -22.91 0.22
N LEU A 196 -8.85 -21.60 0.44
CA LEU A 196 -7.88 -20.76 -0.25
C LEU A 196 -7.45 -19.60 0.68
N VAL A 197 -6.15 -19.45 0.92
CA VAL A 197 -5.60 -18.32 1.69
C VAL A 197 -4.71 -17.48 0.79
N LEU A 198 -4.93 -16.15 0.78
CA LEU A 198 -4.02 -15.20 0.16
C LEU A 198 -3.06 -14.63 1.20
N VAL A 199 -1.80 -14.99 1.05
CA VAL A 199 -0.68 -14.50 1.86
C VAL A 199 -0.04 -13.30 1.17
N ASN A 200 0.06 -12.20 1.90
CA ASN A 200 0.66 -10.96 1.43
C ASN A 200 1.58 -10.38 2.50
N ALA A 201 2.87 -10.70 2.44
CA ALA A 201 3.88 -10.12 3.33
C ALA A 201 4.90 -9.33 2.50
N ILE A 202 5.29 -8.15 2.99
CA ILE A 202 6.21 -7.28 2.25
C ILE A 202 7.14 -6.51 3.19
N TYR A 203 8.43 -6.53 2.85
CA TYR A 203 9.52 -5.90 3.57
C TYR A 203 10.33 -5.03 2.60
N PHE A 204 10.74 -3.86 3.07
CA PHE A 204 11.55 -2.93 2.32
C PHE A 204 12.73 -2.42 3.16
N LYS A 205 13.88 -2.31 2.51
CA LYS A 205 15.13 -1.79 3.04
C LYS A 205 15.85 -0.98 1.95
N GLY A 206 16.39 0.17 2.29
CA GLY A 206 17.07 1.04 1.33
C GLY A 206 17.67 2.27 1.99
N ASN A 207 18.86 2.68 1.55
CA ASN A 207 19.59 3.78 2.17
C ASN A 207 19.12 5.15 1.67
N TRP A 208 19.15 6.19 2.51
CA TRP A 208 18.89 7.57 2.08
C TRP A 208 19.98 8.05 1.11
N ASP A 209 19.62 8.83 0.08
CA ASP A 209 20.57 9.55 -0.79
C ASP A 209 21.49 10.48 0.03
N LYS A 210 20.98 11.00 1.16
CA LYS A 210 21.68 11.84 2.12
C LYS A 210 21.33 11.37 3.54
N GLN A 211 22.17 10.52 4.09
CA GLN A 211 22.01 9.96 5.44
C GLN A 211 22.03 11.05 6.53
N PHE A 212 21.27 10.83 7.59
CA PHE A 212 21.34 11.62 8.81
C PHE A 212 22.65 11.28 9.55
N LYS A 213 23.09 12.17 10.44
CA LYS A 213 24.29 11.93 11.24
C LYS A 213 23.86 11.39 12.61
N GLU A 214 24.22 10.15 12.93
CA GLU A 214 23.93 9.52 14.23
C GLU A 214 24.30 10.42 15.43
N LYS A 215 25.42 11.14 15.36
CA LYS A 215 25.86 12.10 16.38
C LYS A 215 25.00 13.37 16.53
N ALA A 216 24.02 13.56 15.66
CA ALA A 216 23.00 14.61 15.74
C ALA A 216 21.67 14.09 16.35
N THR A 217 21.45 12.78 16.35
CA THR A 217 20.30 12.12 17.00
C THR A 217 20.43 12.21 18.51
N ARG A 218 19.32 12.49 19.20
CA ARG A 218 19.25 12.76 20.64
C ARG A 218 17.88 12.36 21.18
N ASP A 219 17.86 11.96 22.45
CA ASP A 219 16.60 11.84 23.20
C ASP A 219 16.02 13.24 23.42
N ALA A 220 14.85 13.48 22.85
CA ALA A 220 14.14 14.75 22.87
C ALA A 220 12.69 14.52 22.43
N THR A 221 11.86 15.55 22.58
CA THR A 221 10.60 15.67 21.82
C THR A 221 10.93 16.03 20.36
N PHE A 222 11.57 15.09 19.64
CA PHE A 222 12.12 15.20 18.27
C PHE A 222 13.30 16.21 18.11
N HIS A 223 13.78 16.43 16.85
CA HIS A 223 14.84 17.39 16.39
C HIS A 223 16.32 16.86 16.45
N ILE A 224 17.30 17.04 15.52
CA ILE A 224 17.50 17.78 14.23
C ILE A 224 18.54 17.06 13.30
N SER A 225 18.43 17.17 11.95
CA SER A 225 19.55 17.13 10.97
C SER A 225 19.43 18.23 9.88
N LYS A 226 20.44 18.42 9.01
CA LYS A 226 20.44 19.35 7.85
C LYS A 226 20.64 18.62 6.53
N VAL A 227 19.74 18.81 5.56
CA VAL A 227 19.73 18.09 4.27
C VAL A 227 19.16 18.97 3.14
N THR A 228 19.74 18.95 1.93
CA THR A 228 19.05 19.47 0.73
C THR A 228 18.03 18.46 0.24
N VAL A 229 16.76 18.87 0.17
CA VAL A 229 15.59 18.02 -0.03
C VAL A 229 14.57 18.76 -0.91
N VAL A 230 13.57 18.03 -1.41
CA VAL A 230 12.50 18.63 -2.22
C VAL A 230 11.28 18.88 -1.34
N LYS A 231 10.72 20.10 -1.37
CA LYS A 231 9.65 20.54 -0.45
C LYS A 231 8.54 21.31 -1.17
N PHE A 232 7.31 21.09 -0.72
CA PHE A 232 6.14 21.88 -1.08
C PHE A 232 5.38 22.35 0.17
N SER A 233 4.67 23.47 0.07
CA SER A 233 3.93 24.11 1.18
C SER A 233 2.47 24.29 0.79
N LEU A 234 1.58 23.72 1.59
CA LEU A 234 0.13 23.70 1.37
C LEU A 234 -0.61 24.72 2.25
N SER A 235 -1.91 24.86 2.02
CA SER A 235 -2.83 25.51 2.97
C SER A 235 -2.90 24.73 4.30
N ALA A 236 -3.00 23.40 4.24
CA ALA A 236 -3.15 22.52 5.40
C ALA A 236 -1.83 22.03 6.04
N GLY A 237 -0.71 22.03 5.33
CA GLY A 237 0.50 21.33 5.77
C GLY A 237 1.79 21.67 5.00
N GLN A 238 2.80 20.82 5.16
CA GLN A 238 4.03 20.79 4.37
C GLN A 238 4.22 19.38 3.80
N VAL A 239 4.77 19.27 2.59
CA VAL A 239 5.19 18.00 1.98
C VAL A 239 6.70 18.01 1.81
N LEU A 240 7.37 16.96 2.28
CA LEU A 240 8.81 16.73 2.17
C LEU A 240 9.05 15.45 1.35
N GLU A 241 10.03 15.48 0.45
CA GLU A 241 10.56 14.31 -0.24
C GLU A 241 12.01 14.01 0.18
N LEU A 242 12.21 12.81 0.71
CA LEU A 242 13.49 12.21 1.07
C LEU A 242 13.81 11.08 0.07
N PRO A 243 14.69 11.31 -0.93
CA PRO A 243 15.07 10.28 -1.88
C PRO A 243 15.97 9.21 -1.23
N TYR A 244 15.79 7.97 -1.66
CA TYR A 244 16.72 6.87 -1.40
C TYR A 244 17.87 6.89 -2.43
N VAL A 245 18.94 6.15 -2.16
CA VAL A 245 20.10 5.99 -3.07
C VAL A 245 19.62 5.59 -4.47
N GLY A 246 20.20 6.20 -5.51
CA GLY A 246 19.81 6.00 -6.91
C GLY A 246 18.48 6.66 -7.32
N LYS A 247 17.70 7.18 -6.38
CA LYS A 247 16.51 8.03 -6.61
C LYS A 247 15.34 7.39 -7.37
N GLU A 248 15.39 6.08 -7.63
CA GLU A 248 14.22 5.31 -8.09
C GLU A 248 13.10 5.32 -7.05
N LEU A 249 13.44 5.37 -5.75
CA LEU A 249 12.49 5.44 -4.64
C LEU A 249 12.66 6.74 -3.84
N SER A 250 11.56 7.23 -3.27
CA SER A 250 11.56 8.29 -2.25
C SER A 250 10.55 8.01 -1.14
N MET A 251 10.85 8.44 0.08
CA MET A 251 9.83 8.66 1.12
C MET A 251 9.27 10.07 0.98
N LEU A 252 7.94 10.18 0.89
CA LEU A 252 7.19 11.42 0.96
C LEU A 252 6.57 11.52 2.36
N ILE A 253 6.64 12.69 2.98
CA ILE A 253 6.11 12.94 4.32
C ILE A 253 5.19 14.15 4.26
N PHE A 254 3.91 13.95 4.63
CA PHE A 254 2.86 14.95 4.61
C PHE A 254 2.56 15.30 6.08
N LEU A 255 3.02 16.47 6.49
CA LEU A 255 2.94 16.98 7.86
C LEU A 255 1.88 18.08 7.94
N PRO A 256 0.95 18.07 8.91
CA PRO A 256 0.09 19.21 9.21
C PRO A 256 0.87 20.49 9.52
N LYS A 257 0.17 21.63 9.66
CA LYS A 257 0.79 22.86 10.19
C LYS A 257 0.84 22.89 11.71
N GLN A 258 -0.25 22.44 12.33
CA GLN A 258 -0.52 22.41 13.76
C GLN A 258 -1.59 21.33 14.02
N ILE A 259 -1.70 20.88 15.26
CA ILE A 259 -2.83 20.07 15.72
C ILE A 259 -4.04 21.02 15.88
N GLU A 260 -4.88 21.10 14.85
CA GLU A 260 -6.10 21.93 14.83
C GLU A 260 -7.34 21.18 15.37
N ASP A 261 -7.32 19.84 15.38
CA ASP A 261 -8.42 18.98 15.85
C ASP A 261 -8.13 18.40 17.25
N SER A 262 -9.12 17.68 17.81
CA SER A 262 -9.03 17.09 19.16
C SER A 262 -8.36 15.72 19.20
N THR A 263 -7.67 15.28 18.13
CA THR A 263 -7.05 13.95 18.05
C THR A 263 -5.57 14.02 17.66
N THR A 264 -5.26 14.32 16.41
CA THR A 264 -3.93 14.15 15.81
C THR A 264 -3.48 15.33 14.95
N GLY A 265 -4.38 16.23 14.57
CA GLY A 265 -4.14 17.26 13.56
C GLY A 265 -4.26 16.78 12.11
N LEU A 266 -4.50 15.47 11.91
CA LEU A 266 -4.50 14.85 10.58
C LEU A 266 -5.86 14.88 9.89
N GLU A 267 -6.98 15.06 10.59
CA GLU A 267 -8.33 14.92 10.01
C GLU A 267 -8.51 15.76 8.74
N LYS A 268 -8.02 17.01 8.78
CA LYS A 268 -8.09 17.98 7.70
C LYS A 268 -7.22 17.59 6.50
N LEU A 269 -6.08 16.93 6.75
CA LEU A 269 -5.17 16.43 5.73
C LEU A 269 -5.73 15.15 5.09
N GLU A 270 -6.20 14.20 5.90
CA GLU A 270 -6.82 12.94 5.45
C GLU A 270 -8.08 13.19 4.59
N LYS A 271 -8.96 14.12 5.00
CA LYS A 271 -10.15 14.53 4.23
C LYS A 271 -9.79 15.20 2.89
N LEU A 272 -8.67 15.91 2.83
CA LEU A 272 -8.14 16.50 1.58
C LEU A 272 -7.33 15.50 0.74
N LEU A 273 -7.00 14.31 1.24
CA LEU A 273 -6.15 13.34 0.56
C LEU A 273 -6.95 12.56 -0.50
N THR A 274 -7.15 13.17 -1.67
CA THR A 274 -7.72 12.57 -2.88
C THR A 274 -6.61 12.19 -3.87
N TYR A 275 -6.95 11.41 -4.92
CA TYR A 275 -6.01 11.07 -5.99
C TYR A 275 -5.42 12.34 -6.64
N ASP A 276 -6.29 13.25 -7.08
CA ASP A 276 -5.87 14.47 -7.80
C ASP A 276 -5.01 15.38 -6.90
N ASN A 277 -5.37 15.51 -5.62
CA ASN A 277 -4.59 16.26 -4.65
C ASN A 277 -3.23 15.60 -4.38
N PHE A 278 -3.15 14.28 -4.18
CA PHE A 278 -1.88 13.58 -4.01
C PHE A 278 -0.96 13.75 -5.23
N MET A 279 -1.52 13.66 -6.44
CA MET A 279 -0.78 13.83 -7.69
C MET A 279 -0.37 15.29 -7.93
N GLU A 280 -1.19 16.29 -7.55
CA GLU A 280 -0.82 17.70 -7.62
C GLU A 280 0.25 18.07 -6.58
N TRP A 281 0.10 17.65 -5.33
CA TRP A 281 1.02 18.07 -4.26
C TRP A 281 2.42 17.42 -4.39
N THR A 282 2.54 16.35 -5.18
CA THR A 282 3.79 15.60 -5.36
C THR A 282 4.39 15.70 -6.78
N ARG A 283 3.84 16.57 -7.65
CA ARG A 283 4.41 16.84 -8.99
C ARG A 283 5.65 17.74 -8.93
N PRO A 284 6.63 17.59 -9.84
CA PRO A 284 7.88 18.34 -9.82
C PRO A 284 7.73 19.87 -9.82
N GLU A 285 6.67 20.40 -10.41
CA GLU A 285 6.44 21.85 -10.52
C GLU A 285 6.04 22.50 -9.18
N MET A 286 5.51 21.70 -8.25
CA MET A 286 5.13 22.16 -6.89
C MET A 286 6.25 21.88 -5.88
N MET A 287 6.97 20.77 -6.08
CA MET A 287 8.06 20.28 -5.23
C MET A 287 9.38 20.99 -5.57
N LYS A 288 9.81 21.95 -4.74
CA LYS A 288 11.03 22.74 -4.96
C LYS A 288 12.22 22.19 -4.17
N GLU A 289 13.37 21.98 -4.83
CA GLU A 289 14.60 21.61 -4.13
C GLU A 289 15.19 22.81 -3.38
N VAL A 290 15.38 22.67 -2.06
CA VAL A 290 15.87 23.73 -1.15
C VAL A 290 16.68 23.11 0.00
N GLU A 291 17.54 23.89 0.67
CA GLU A 291 18.16 23.44 1.93
C GLU A 291 17.13 23.49 3.07
N VAL A 292 16.92 22.34 3.72
CA VAL A 292 15.99 22.20 4.85
C VAL A 292 16.70 21.56 6.04
N GLN A 293 16.40 22.08 7.22
CA GLN A 293 16.73 21.48 8.48
C GLN A 293 15.58 20.52 8.85
N VAL A 294 15.85 19.21 8.70
CA VAL A 294 14.87 18.12 8.78
C VAL A 294 14.97 17.42 10.14
N GLY A 295 13.84 17.33 10.84
CA GLY A 295 13.67 16.47 12.02
C GLY A 295 12.69 15.35 11.68
N LEU A 296 13.09 14.11 11.96
CA LEU A 296 12.35 12.88 11.67
C LEU A 296 12.58 11.91 12.85
N PRO A 297 11.60 11.11 13.28
CA PRO A 297 11.84 10.11 14.31
C PRO A 297 12.67 8.95 13.75
N ARG A 298 13.42 8.26 14.61
CA ARG A 298 13.61 6.82 14.42
C ARG A 298 12.29 6.16 14.74
N PHE A 299 11.78 5.30 13.87
CA PHE A 299 10.53 4.58 14.15
C PHE A 299 10.50 3.21 13.49
N LYS A 300 9.70 2.32 14.05
CA LYS A 300 9.48 0.96 13.58
C LYS A 300 7.98 0.67 13.60
N MET A 301 7.46 0.02 12.57
CA MET A 301 6.05 -0.36 12.48
C MET A 301 5.97 -1.75 11.84
N GLU A 302 5.25 -2.67 12.49
CA GLU A 302 5.07 -4.06 12.06
C GLU A 302 3.58 -4.41 12.02
N GLU A 303 2.85 -3.72 11.14
CA GLU A 303 1.39 -3.73 11.11
C GLU A 303 0.83 -4.95 10.39
N LYS A 304 -0.21 -5.55 10.99
CA LYS A 304 -0.91 -6.74 10.48
C LYS A 304 -2.39 -6.45 10.28
N CYS A 305 -2.86 -6.64 9.05
CA CYS A 305 -4.25 -6.43 8.67
C CYS A 305 -4.90 -7.75 8.21
N ASN A 306 -6.03 -8.11 8.82
CA ASN A 306 -6.95 -9.06 8.18
C ASN A 306 -7.84 -8.27 7.21
N MET A 307 -7.56 -8.42 5.92
CA MET A 307 -8.19 -7.64 4.86
C MET A 307 -9.65 -8.05 4.59
N LYS A 308 -10.09 -9.24 5.04
CA LYS A 308 -11.39 -9.84 4.69
C LYS A 308 -12.57 -8.91 4.96
N ASN A 309 -12.74 -8.47 6.22
CA ASN A 309 -13.84 -7.60 6.62
C ASN A 309 -13.76 -6.22 5.94
N ILE A 310 -12.54 -5.73 5.69
CA ILE A 310 -12.31 -4.43 5.03
C ILE A 310 -12.71 -4.51 3.55
N LEU A 311 -12.28 -5.55 2.83
CA LEU A 311 -12.63 -5.76 1.42
C LEU A 311 -14.14 -5.99 1.23
N VAL A 312 -14.78 -6.73 2.14
CA VAL A 312 -16.26 -6.83 2.21
C VAL A 312 -16.89 -5.45 2.40
N SER A 313 -16.36 -4.61 3.31
CA SER A 313 -16.84 -3.22 3.52
C SER A 313 -16.57 -2.27 2.34
N MET A 314 -15.70 -2.65 1.41
CA MET A 314 -15.43 -1.91 0.16
C MET A 314 -16.27 -2.43 -1.01
N GLY A 315 -17.02 -3.52 -0.86
CA GLY A 315 -17.91 -4.10 -1.87
C GLY A 315 -17.47 -5.44 -2.47
N MET A 316 -16.32 -6.00 -2.05
CA MET A 316 -15.87 -7.34 -2.44
C MET A 316 -16.47 -8.38 -1.49
N VAL A 317 -17.72 -8.76 -1.73
CA VAL A 317 -18.49 -9.71 -0.89
C VAL A 317 -18.36 -11.13 -1.42
N ASP A 318 -18.65 -11.31 -2.71
CA ASP A 318 -18.80 -12.60 -3.38
C ASP A 318 -17.53 -13.47 -3.31
N ALA A 319 -16.35 -12.86 -3.26
CA ALA A 319 -15.07 -13.58 -3.18
C ALA A 319 -14.95 -14.44 -1.90
N PHE A 320 -15.71 -14.07 -0.86
CA PHE A 320 -15.73 -14.71 0.46
C PHE A 320 -17.01 -15.54 0.71
N ASP A 321 -17.97 -15.54 -0.21
CA ASP A 321 -19.26 -16.23 -0.07
C ASP A 321 -19.31 -17.52 -0.90
N VAL A 322 -19.68 -18.64 -0.26
CA VAL A 322 -19.82 -19.95 -0.90
C VAL A 322 -20.93 -19.94 -1.96
N ALA A 323 -21.94 -19.08 -1.82
CA ALA A 323 -22.98 -18.89 -2.82
C ALA A 323 -22.48 -18.26 -4.14
N ALA A 324 -21.33 -17.58 -4.12
CA ALA A 324 -20.70 -16.94 -5.27
C ALA A 324 -19.28 -17.49 -5.57
N SER A 325 -19.09 -18.78 -5.24
CA SER A 325 -17.85 -19.54 -5.35
C SER A 325 -17.17 -19.49 -6.72
N MET A 326 -15.85 -19.61 -6.69
CA MET A 326 -14.97 -19.60 -7.87
C MET A 326 -14.71 -20.99 -8.46
N SER A 327 -15.26 -22.08 -7.88
CA SER A 327 -15.18 -23.43 -8.46
C SER A 327 -16.50 -23.88 -9.12
N PRO A 328 -16.46 -24.69 -10.18
CA PRO A 328 -17.65 -25.38 -10.71
C PRO A 328 -18.32 -26.35 -9.73
N ALA A 329 -17.68 -26.64 -8.59
CA ALA A 329 -18.21 -27.45 -7.50
C ALA A 329 -18.88 -26.60 -6.39
N ASN A 330 -18.94 -25.27 -6.56
CA ASN A 330 -19.56 -24.31 -5.65
C ASN A 330 -19.01 -24.34 -4.20
N ASP A 331 -17.70 -24.55 -4.05
CA ASP A 331 -17.05 -24.78 -2.75
C ASP A 331 -15.69 -24.08 -2.55
N LEU A 332 -15.10 -23.48 -3.59
CA LEU A 332 -13.86 -22.72 -3.51
C LEU A 332 -14.13 -21.22 -3.32
N VAL A 333 -13.81 -20.71 -2.14
CA VAL A 333 -13.87 -19.29 -1.78
C VAL A 333 -12.54 -18.81 -1.22
N LEU A 334 -12.28 -17.52 -1.33
CA LEU A 334 -11.17 -16.88 -0.66
C LEU A 334 -11.46 -16.89 0.85
N SER A 335 -10.81 -17.81 1.57
CA SER A 335 -11.12 -18.09 2.97
C SER A 335 -10.58 -16.98 3.86
N GLU A 336 -9.31 -16.58 3.70
CA GLU A 336 -8.67 -15.51 4.46
C GLU A 336 -7.70 -14.73 3.57
N VAL A 337 -7.54 -13.43 3.86
CA VAL A 337 -6.57 -12.53 3.20
C VAL A 337 -5.79 -11.79 4.27
N ILE A 338 -4.54 -12.19 4.48
CA ILE A 338 -3.70 -11.66 5.55
C ILE A 338 -2.58 -10.81 4.94
N HIS A 339 -2.62 -9.52 5.25
CA HIS A 339 -1.54 -8.58 4.95
C HIS A 339 -0.68 -8.34 6.19
N LYS A 340 0.64 -8.26 6.03
CA LYS A 340 1.56 -7.73 7.04
C LYS A 340 2.70 -6.98 6.37
N ALA A 341 3.00 -5.79 6.87
CA ALA A 341 4.07 -4.93 6.36
C ALA A 341 5.02 -4.52 7.47
N PHE A 342 6.31 -4.42 7.15
CA PHE A 342 7.36 -4.03 8.08
C PHE A 342 8.14 -2.83 7.53
N VAL A 343 8.38 -1.83 8.38
CA VAL A 343 9.29 -0.71 8.11
C VAL A 343 10.04 -0.31 9.38
N GLU A 344 11.33 0.03 9.24
CA GLU A 344 12.17 0.54 10.31
C GLU A 344 13.04 1.69 9.78
N VAL A 345 12.70 2.93 10.15
CA VAL A 345 13.36 4.17 9.73
C VAL A 345 14.45 4.56 10.72
N ASN A 346 15.65 4.83 10.19
CA ASN A 346 16.82 5.27 10.95
C ASN A 346 17.65 6.29 10.13
N GLU A 347 18.85 6.61 10.63
CA GLU A 347 19.73 7.60 10.03
C GLU A 347 20.30 7.21 8.67
N GLU A 348 20.47 5.91 8.43
CA GLU A 348 21.07 5.39 7.20
C GLU A 348 20.06 5.24 6.08
N GLY A 349 18.79 5.02 6.42
CA GLY A 349 17.72 4.72 5.49
C GLY A 349 16.53 4.05 6.17
N THR A 350 16.02 3.05 5.48
CA THR A 350 15.21 1.98 6.06
C THR A 350 16.13 0.76 6.20
N GLU A 351 16.55 0.46 7.43
CA GLU A 351 17.59 -0.51 7.87
C GLU A 351 19.05 -0.41 7.35
N ALA A 352 20.00 -0.65 8.27
CA ALA A 352 21.42 -0.25 8.28
C ALA A 352 22.41 -1.25 7.56
N ALA A 353 23.75 -1.12 7.53
CA ALA A 353 24.66 -0.40 8.42
C ALA A 353 26.02 0.05 7.81
N ALA A 354 26.64 1.06 8.46
CA ALA A 354 28.07 1.36 8.64
C ALA A 354 28.76 2.43 7.75
N ALA A 355 28.43 3.70 8.02
CA ALA A 355 29.34 4.85 8.24
C ALA A 355 30.63 5.07 7.41
N THR A 356 30.73 6.26 6.77
CA THR A 356 32.00 7.01 6.59
C THR A 356 31.73 8.52 6.78
N GLY A 357 32.66 9.27 7.39
CA GLY A 357 32.46 10.70 7.75
C GLY A 357 33.30 11.69 6.95
N VAL A 358 32.74 12.86 6.63
CA VAL A 358 33.44 13.98 5.97
C VAL A 358 33.11 15.32 6.68
N VAL A 359 34.10 16.21 6.73
CA VAL A 359 34.06 17.56 7.34
C VAL A 359 33.92 18.61 6.25
N PHE A 360 33.13 19.68 6.49
CA PHE A 360 33.10 20.86 5.63
C PHE A 360 32.97 22.17 6.42
N THR A 361 33.50 23.24 5.83
CA THR A 361 33.65 24.59 6.40
C THR A 361 32.51 25.52 5.99
N LEU A 362 32.13 26.46 6.86
CA LEU A 362 31.06 27.44 6.62
C LEU A 362 31.55 28.68 5.83
N LEU A 363 30.74 29.13 4.87
CA LEU A 363 30.68 30.52 4.39
C LEU A 363 29.23 30.89 4.03
N CYS A 364 28.86 32.15 4.31
CA CYS A 364 27.57 32.80 4.03
C CYS A 364 26.31 32.20 4.71
N ALA A 365 25.57 33.05 5.43
CA ALA A 365 24.39 32.65 6.19
C ALA A 365 23.09 32.71 5.36
N VAL A 366 22.81 31.64 4.61
CA VAL A 366 21.43 31.31 4.25
C VAL A 366 20.80 30.64 5.47
N PHE A 367 19.66 31.16 5.95
CA PHE A 367 18.86 30.44 6.94
C PHE A 367 18.08 29.33 6.22
N PRO A 368 18.34 28.04 6.48
CA PRO A 368 17.57 26.96 5.87
C PRO A 368 16.13 27.01 6.37
N GLN A 369 15.20 26.48 5.58
CA GLN A 369 13.84 26.26 6.10
C GLN A 369 13.85 25.11 7.11
N ASN A 370 12.88 25.08 8.01
CA ASN A 370 12.67 23.92 8.89
C ASN A 370 11.59 22.99 8.30
N PHE A 371 11.69 21.70 8.62
CA PHE A 371 10.63 20.70 8.56
C PHE A 371 10.85 19.73 9.72
N TYR A 372 9.98 19.74 10.72
CA TYR A 372 10.13 18.91 11.91
C TYR A 372 8.87 18.05 12.05
N ALA A 373 9.00 16.75 11.81
CA ALA A 373 7.89 15.79 11.91
C ALA A 373 7.64 15.40 13.37
N ASP A 374 7.42 16.41 14.24
CA ASP A 374 7.36 16.32 15.71
C ASP A 374 5.95 16.08 16.29
N HIS A 375 4.98 15.90 15.40
CA HIS A 375 3.58 15.61 15.66
C HIS A 375 3.05 14.69 14.55
N PRO A 376 1.83 14.10 14.67
CA PRO A 376 1.36 13.07 13.75
C PRO A 376 1.45 13.44 12.27
N PHE A 377 1.92 12.51 11.44
CA PHE A 377 2.14 12.71 10.01
C PHE A 377 1.71 11.49 9.17
N LEU A 378 1.42 11.74 7.89
CA LEU A 378 1.28 10.66 6.90
C LEU A 378 2.60 10.49 6.14
N PHE A 379 2.95 9.27 5.78
CA PHE A 379 4.12 8.98 4.96
C PHE A 379 3.84 7.94 3.88
N PHE A 380 4.55 8.06 2.77
CA PHE A 380 4.40 7.21 1.59
C PHE A 380 5.76 6.88 1.01
N ILE A 381 6.02 5.62 0.67
CA ILE A 381 7.22 5.23 -0.10
C ILE A 381 6.78 5.06 -1.55
N ARG A 382 7.35 5.88 -2.45
CA ARG A 382 6.96 6.01 -3.87
C ARG A 382 8.06 5.46 -4.79
N HIS A 383 7.67 4.70 -5.81
CA HIS A 383 8.56 4.37 -6.94
C HIS A 383 8.48 5.46 -8.01
N ASN A 384 9.42 6.39 -7.97
CA ASN A 384 9.41 7.67 -8.70
C ASN A 384 9.19 7.54 -10.22
N PRO A 385 9.90 6.68 -10.97
CA PRO A 385 9.67 6.48 -12.41
C PRO A 385 8.22 6.13 -12.78
N SER A 386 7.54 5.36 -11.93
CA SER A 386 6.14 4.97 -12.14
C SER A 386 5.13 5.85 -11.41
N ARG A 387 5.60 6.70 -10.50
CA ARG A 387 4.87 7.45 -9.46
C ARG A 387 4.04 6.60 -8.47
N ASN A 388 4.08 5.27 -8.54
CA ASN A 388 3.25 4.39 -7.70
C ASN A 388 3.63 4.47 -6.22
N ILE A 389 2.62 4.48 -5.36
CA ILE A 389 2.77 4.23 -3.92
C ILE A 389 3.07 2.74 -3.72
N LEU A 390 4.21 2.42 -3.12
CA LEU A 390 4.59 1.07 -2.69
C LEU A 390 4.11 0.80 -1.26
N PHE A 391 4.26 1.79 -0.36
CA PHE A 391 3.83 1.73 1.03
C PHE A 391 3.15 3.04 1.42
N ALA A 392 2.17 2.96 2.33
CA ALA A 392 1.47 4.09 2.91
C ALA A 392 1.34 3.88 4.42
N GLY A 393 1.38 4.97 5.19
CA GLY A 393 1.16 4.91 6.62
C GLY A 393 0.83 6.25 7.28
N ARG A 394 0.30 6.13 8.49
CA ARG A 394 0.11 7.21 9.46
C ARG A 394 0.94 6.88 10.69
N TYR A 395 1.78 7.82 11.11
CA TYR A 395 2.54 7.74 12.33
C TYR A 395 2.00 8.77 13.33
N CYS A 396 1.42 8.28 14.42
CA CYS A 396 0.80 9.09 15.47
C CYS A 396 1.62 9.09 16.76
N SER A 397 2.23 7.95 17.12
CA SER A 397 3.05 7.82 18.32
C SER A 397 4.20 6.83 18.11
N PRO A 398 5.36 7.05 18.75
CA PRO A 398 6.28 5.97 19.06
C PRO A 398 5.61 4.91 19.95
N GLU A 399 6.04 3.66 19.81
CA GLU A 399 5.81 2.58 20.79
C GLU A 399 6.95 2.54 21.83
#